data_AF-A0A3N9RV40-F1
#
_entry.id   AF-A0A3N9RV40-F1
#
_cell.length_a   1.000
_cell.length_b   1.000
_cell.length_c   1.000
_cell.angle_alpha   90.00
_cell.angle_beta   90.00
_cell.angle_gamma   90.00
#
_symmetry.space_group_name_H-M   'P 1'
#
loop_
_entity.id
_entity.type
_entity.pdbx_description
1 polymer ?
#
loop_
_entity_poly.entity_id
_entity_poly.type
_entity_poly.pdbx_seq_one_letter_code
_entity_poly.pdbx_strand_id
1 'polypeptide(L)'
;MTGRFLLPLAMACIALTSCAPEHGGDTSAGRKAQADRAFAACPTAGLSEAMLVQGRPIEEAPAGTCVVKAADAGSTQAALFLGDFYRAATTHPNRAWDRIDTFGRETHWYREAARRGSERGQFLVASEGDRHPYMPLHDNLLDWYIQAARQGNDQAALAIARAYKLGRIKPAELHDFRTWLAQNARPGTVQANVAATLEEDHAPIIN
;
A
#
# COMPACT_ATOMS: atom_id res chain seq x y z
N MET A 1 46.54 76.62 -13.09
CA MET A 1 45.44 76.40 -14.05
C MET A 1 44.26 75.79 -13.31
N THR A 2 43.08 76.25 -13.66
CA THR A 2 41.81 76.32 -12.92
C THR A 2 40.86 75.14 -13.15
N GLY A 3 39.96 74.88 -12.18
CA GLY A 3 38.71 74.10 -12.30
C GLY A 3 38.65 72.94 -11.29
N ARG A 4 37.89 72.89 -10.19
CA ARG A 4 36.59 73.42 -9.69
C ARG A 4 35.34 72.61 -10.12
N PHE A 5 34.76 71.90 -9.10
CA PHE A 5 33.37 71.38 -8.92
C PHE A 5 32.93 70.16 -9.75
N LEU A 6 32.15 69.16 -9.28
CA LEU A 6 31.09 69.04 -8.25
C LEU A 6 31.07 67.64 -7.55
N LEU A 7 30.61 67.61 -6.28
CA LEU A 7 29.98 66.48 -5.51
C LEU A 7 28.42 66.59 -5.66
N PRO A 8 27.51 65.76 -5.08
CA PRO A 8 27.55 64.44 -4.38
C PRO A 8 26.40 63.46 -4.79
N LEU A 9 26.21 62.31 -4.09
CA LEU A 9 24.96 61.52 -3.81
C LEU A 9 25.27 59.99 -3.82
N ALA A 10 25.40 59.35 -2.66
CA ALA A 10 24.33 58.68 -1.89
C ALA A 10 23.81 57.37 -2.53
N MET A 11 24.13 56.22 -1.93
CA MET A 11 23.14 55.18 -1.61
C MET A 11 23.74 54.09 -0.73
N ALA A 12 23.21 53.98 0.49
CA ALA A 12 23.26 52.77 1.29
C ALA A 12 22.38 51.70 0.64
N CYS A 13 22.82 50.43 0.66
CA CYS A 13 21.91 49.30 0.53
C CYS A 13 22.41 48.13 1.38
N ILE A 14 21.61 47.80 2.38
CA ILE A 14 21.70 46.66 3.31
C ILE A 14 21.08 45.45 2.59
N ALA A 15 21.65 44.26 2.70
CA ALA A 15 20.89 43.01 2.89
C ALA A 15 21.81 41.79 3.06
N LEU A 16 21.48 41.02 4.10
CA LEU A 16 22.00 39.71 4.45
C LEU A 16 21.70 38.68 3.35
N THR A 17 22.61 37.72 3.16
CA THR A 17 22.17 36.36 2.76
C THR A 17 23.12 35.33 3.36
N SER A 18 22.69 34.81 4.51
CA SER A 18 23.11 33.52 5.05
C SER A 18 22.84 32.44 4.01
N CYS A 19 23.89 31.86 3.44
CA CYS A 19 23.79 30.64 2.65
C CYS A 19 24.27 29.48 3.53
N ALA A 20 23.35 28.93 4.34
CA ALA A 20 23.51 27.61 4.92
C ALA A 20 22.79 26.61 3.99
N PRO A 21 23.38 25.46 3.66
CA PRO A 21 22.68 24.43 2.91
C PRO A 21 21.64 23.81 3.84
N GLU A 22 20.37 23.87 3.46
CA GLU A 22 19.32 23.11 4.12
C GLU A 22 19.57 21.62 3.87
N HIS A 23 20.21 20.96 4.84
CA HIS A 23 20.09 19.52 4.99
C HIS A 23 18.65 19.22 5.37
N GLY A 24 17.79 19.10 4.36
CA GLY A 24 16.43 18.60 4.52
C GLY A 24 16.50 17.25 5.22
N GLY A 25 16.00 17.20 6.45
CA GLY A 25 15.99 16.01 7.27
C GLY A 25 15.37 14.85 6.50
N ASP A 26 16.11 13.74 6.43
CA ASP A 26 15.71 12.49 5.77
C ASP A 26 14.55 11.83 6.52
N THR A 27 13.35 12.42 6.41
CA THR A 27 12.14 11.87 7.01
C THR A 27 11.70 10.64 6.23
N SER A 28 11.16 9.64 6.92
CA SER A 28 10.58 8.44 6.28
C SER A 28 9.51 8.81 5.24
N ALA A 29 8.75 9.87 5.48
CA ALA A 29 7.79 10.44 4.54
C ALA A 29 8.48 11.01 3.27
N GLY A 30 9.60 11.72 3.43
CA GLY A 30 10.41 12.23 2.32
C GLY A 30 10.94 11.12 1.42
N ARG A 31 11.48 10.03 2.01
CA ARG A 31 11.95 8.86 1.25
C ARG A 31 10.85 8.16 0.49
N LYS A 32 9.68 7.96 1.11
CA LYS A 32 8.52 7.38 0.43
C LYS A 32 8.12 8.22 -0.79
N ALA A 33 7.99 9.54 -0.62
CA ALA A 33 7.60 10.43 -1.72
C ALA A 33 8.66 10.48 -2.84
N GLN A 34 9.94 10.30 -2.51
CA GLN A 34 11.00 10.17 -3.50
C GLN A 34 10.92 8.82 -4.25
N ALA A 35 10.67 7.73 -3.54
CA ALA A 35 10.53 6.41 -4.14
C ALA A 35 9.31 6.32 -5.07
N ASP A 36 8.18 6.91 -4.68
CA ASP A 36 6.99 6.97 -5.54
C ASP A 36 7.23 7.82 -6.80
N ARG A 37 8.01 8.91 -6.69
CA ARG A 37 8.47 9.67 -7.86
C ARG A 37 9.40 8.86 -8.75
N ALA A 38 10.29 8.06 -8.18
CA ALA A 38 11.16 7.17 -8.94
C ALA A 38 10.35 6.09 -9.70
N PHE A 39 9.31 5.53 -9.07
CA PHE A 39 8.39 4.61 -9.74
C PHE A 39 7.67 5.26 -10.92
N ALA A 40 7.17 6.49 -10.74
CA ALA A 40 6.50 7.23 -11.82
C ALA A 40 7.38 7.50 -13.04
N ALA A 41 8.71 7.49 -12.87
CA ALA A 41 9.68 7.62 -13.96
C ALA A 41 10.02 6.30 -14.67
N CYS A 42 9.58 5.15 -14.14
CA CYS A 42 9.82 3.86 -14.78
C CYS A 42 8.91 3.66 -16.00
N PRO A 43 9.42 3.13 -17.12
CA PRO A 43 8.62 2.88 -18.32
C PRO A 43 7.76 1.62 -18.15
N THR A 44 6.59 1.76 -17.54
CA THR A 44 5.67 0.63 -17.24
C THR A 44 4.62 0.35 -18.32
N ALA A 45 4.47 1.25 -19.29
CA ALA A 45 3.50 1.11 -20.38
C ALA A 45 3.76 -0.18 -21.18
N GLY A 46 2.75 -1.06 -21.24
CA GLY A 46 2.84 -2.36 -21.93
C GLY A 46 3.77 -3.40 -21.27
N LEU A 47 4.46 -3.05 -20.18
CA LEU A 47 5.43 -3.93 -19.54
C LEU A 47 4.79 -5.24 -19.05
N SER A 48 3.68 -5.13 -18.30
CA SER A 48 3.03 -6.30 -17.72
C SER A 48 2.55 -7.26 -18.79
N GLU A 49 1.86 -6.77 -19.83
CA GLU A 49 1.38 -7.60 -20.93
C GLU A 49 2.54 -8.30 -21.66
N ALA A 50 3.59 -7.55 -22.02
CA ALA A 50 4.75 -8.12 -22.70
C ALA A 50 5.41 -9.24 -21.90
N MET A 51 5.59 -9.05 -20.59
CA MET A 51 6.24 -10.04 -19.72
C MET A 51 5.33 -11.25 -19.44
N LEU A 52 4.02 -11.05 -19.30
CA LEU A 52 3.03 -12.12 -19.15
C LEU A 52 3.01 -13.03 -20.38
N VAL A 53 2.99 -12.44 -21.59
CA VAL A 53 3.04 -13.17 -22.86
C VAL A 53 4.37 -13.90 -23.03
N GLN A 54 5.48 -13.27 -22.69
CA GLN A 54 6.81 -13.92 -22.73
C GLN A 54 6.95 -15.03 -21.67
N GLY A 55 6.18 -14.97 -20.58
CA GLY A 55 6.29 -15.95 -19.50
C GLY A 55 7.52 -15.76 -18.64
N ARG A 56 7.93 -14.50 -18.45
CA ARG A 56 9.19 -14.14 -17.80
C ARG A 56 8.94 -13.25 -16.58
N PRO A 57 9.64 -13.48 -15.45
CA PRO A 57 9.58 -12.60 -14.29
C PRO A 57 9.84 -11.13 -14.69
N ILE A 58 9.05 -10.22 -14.14
CA ILE A 58 9.08 -8.81 -14.56
C ILE A 58 10.45 -8.16 -14.37
N GLU A 59 11.19 -8.56 -13.33
CA GLU A 59 12.52 -8.05 -13.03
C GLU A 59 13.59 -8.36 -14.08
N GLU A 60 13.34 -9.29 -15.01
CA GLU A 60 14.27 -9.62 -16.10
C GLU A 60 14.27 -8.58 -17.23
N ALA A 61 13.30 -7.66 -17.25
CA ALA A 61 13.28 -6.52 -18.16
C ALA A 61 13.89 -5.28 -17.50
N PRO A 62 14.65 -4.43 -18.22
CA PRO A 62 15.20 -3.18 -17.65
C PRO A 62 14.13 -2.29 -17.01
N ALA A 63 12.95 -2.22 -17.62
CA ALA A 63 11.79 -1.50 -17.09
C ALA A 63 11.30 -2.11 -15.77
N GLY A 64 11.23 -3.44 -15.66
CA GLY A 64 10.85 -4.11 -14.42
C GLY A 64 11.91 -3.99 -13.33
N THR A 65 13.20 -4.01 -13.68
CA THR A 65 14.28 -3.70 -12.72
C THR A 65 14.12 -2.29 -12.14
N CYS A 66 13.70 -1.30 -12.94
CA CYS A 66 13.37 0.04 -12.43
C CYS A 66 12.25 -0.01 -11.38
N VAL A 67 11.18 -0.76 -11.67
CA VAL A 67 10.05 -0.91 -10.73
C VAL A 67 10.48 -1.59 -9.44
N VAL A 68 11.26 -2.67 -9.51
CA VAL A 68 11.79 -3.36 -8.32
C VAL A 68 12.64 -2.42 -7.47
N LYS A 69 13.55 -1.65 -8.08
CA LYS A 69 14.35 -0.67 -7.35
C LYS A 69 13.50 0.40 -6.65
N ALA A 70 12.43 0.87 -7.31
CA ALA A 70 11.53 1.82 -6.69
C ALA A 70 10.75 1.20 -5.51
N ALA A 71 10.32 -0.06 -5.66
CA ALA A 71 9.69 -0.81 -4.58
C ALA A 71 10.67 -1.03 -3.41
N ASP A 72 11.92 -1.43 -3.66
CA ASP A 72 12.94 -1.59 -2.63
C ASP A 72 13.27 -0.26 -1.93
N ALA A 73 13.22 0.86 -2.66
CA ALA A 73 13.42 2.20 -2.12
C ALA A 73 12.25 2.72 -1.26
N GLY A 74 11.15 1.97 -1.17
CA GLY A 74 10.00 2.31 -0.33
C GLY A 74 8.72 2.68 -1.08
N SER A 75 8.70 2.62 -2.42
CA SER A 75 7.48 2.95 -3.16
C SER A 75 6.40 1.92 -2.90
N THR A 76 5.29 2.38 -2.35
CA THR A 76 4.10 1.54 -2.14
C THR A 76 3.44 1.20 -3.48
N GLN A 77 3.42 2.17 -4.41
CA GLN A 77 2.81 1.98 -5.72
C GLN A 77 3.57 0.95 -6.56
N ALA A 78 4.90 0.97 -6.53
CA ALA A 78 5.71 -0.03 -7.21
C ALA A 78 5.49 -1.44 -6.62
N ALA A 79 5.44 -1.57 -5.29
CA ALA A 79 5.16 -2.85 -4.64
C ALA A 79 3.77 -3.39 -5.04
N LEU A 80 2.73 -2.54 -5.04
CA LEU A 80 1.40 -2.94 -5.51
C LEU A 80 1.40 -3.37 -6.98
N PHE A 81 2.12 -2.64 -7.84
CA PHE A 81 2.24 -2.98 -9.25
C PHE A 81 2.89 -4.35 -9.47
N LEU A 82 3.97 -4.65 -8.72
CA LEU A 82 4.63 -5.95 -8.78
C LEU A 82 3.72 -7.07 -8.27
N GLY A 83 2.98 -6.83 -7.19
CA GLY A 83 1.97 -7.78 -6.69
C GLY A 83 0.88 -8.04 -7.72
N ASP A 84 0.32 -6.98 -8.34
CA ASP A 84 -0.69 -7.09 -9.40
C ASP A 84 -0.17 -7.87 -10.62
N PHE A 85 1.09 -7.64 -11.02
CA PHE A 85 1.72 -8.41 -12.09
C PHE A 85 1.80 -9.90 -11.76
N TYR A 86 2.28 -10.25 -10.57
CA TYR A 86 2.42 -11.65 -10.18
C TYR A 86 1.09 -12.35 -9.94
N ARG A 87 0.07 -11.64 -9.43
CA ARG A 87 -1.31 -12.11 -9.37
C ARG A 87 -1.84 -12.45 -10.77
N ALA A 88 -1.62 -11.56 -11.74
CA ALA A 88 -1.99 -11.81 -13.13
C ALA A 88 -1.24 -13.02 -13.70
N ALA A 89 0.07 -13.13 -13.43
CA ALA A 89 0.91 -14.25 -13.86
C ALA A 89 0.41 -15.61 -13.34
N THR A 90 -0.03 -15.67 -12.08
CA THR A 90 -0.60 -16.88 -11.46
C THR A 90 -1.81 -17.43 -12.23
N THR A 91 -2.58 -16.57 -12.91
CA THR A 91 -3.78 -16.96 -13.67
C THR A 91 -3.58 -16.97 -15.19
N HIS A 92 -2.36 -16.66 -15.66
CA HIS A 92 -2.10 -16.50 -17.08
C HIS A 92 -1.98 -17.86 -17.79
N PRO A 93 -2.56 -18.05 -18.99
CA PRO A 93 -2.54 -19.35 -19.69
C PRO A 93 -1.17 -19.79 -20.24
N ASN A 94 -0.10 -19.04 -19.94
CA ASN A 94 1.25 -19.36 -20.42
C ASN A 94 1.95 -20.29 -19.42
N ARG A 95 2.13 -21.56 -19.81
CA ARG A 95 2.77 -22.61 -18.99
C ARG A 95 4.21 -22.32 -18.59
N ALA A 96 4.86 -21.32 -19.18
CA ALA A 96 6.16 -20.86 -18.70
C ALA A 96 6.12 -20.39 -17.23
N TRP A 97 4.94 -19.97 -16.73
CA TRP A 97 4.71 -19.56 -15.35
C TRP A 97 4.63 -20.72 -14.36
N ASP A 98 4.35 -21.96 -14.80
CA ASP A 98 4.18 -23.13 -13.91
C ASP A 98 5.43 -23.45 -13.07
N ARG A 99 6.60 -23.02 -13.54
CA ARG A 99 7.93 -23.20 -12.91
C ARG A 99 8.40 -21.99 -12.11
N ILE A 100 7.60 -20.93 -12.05
CA ILE A 100 7.91 -19.69 -11.33
C ILE A 100 6.99 -19.63 -10.12
N ASP A 101 7.54 -19.34 -8.95
CA ASP A 101 6.75 -19.09 -7.75
C ASP A 101 6.04 -17.73 -7.83
N THR A 102 5.00 -17.64 -8.66
CA THR A 102 4.23 -16.40 -8.86
C THR A 102 3.48 -16.03 -7.59
N PHE A 103 2.91 -17.00 -6.89
CA PHE A 103 2.16 -16.78 -5.65
C PHE A 103 3.04 -16.27 -4.50
N GLY A 104 4.25 -16.83 -4.32
CA GLY A 104 5.19 -16.35 -3.32
C GLY A 104 5.66 -14.92 -3.60
N ARG A 105 5.90 -14.59 -4.88
CA ARG A 105 6.28 -13.22 -5.30
C ARG A 105 5.14 -12.22 -5.16
N GLU A 106 3.92 -12.59 -5.55
CA GLU A 106 2.71 -11.81 -5.30
C GLU A 106 2.57 -11.48 -3.80
N THR A 107 2.60 -12.51 -2.96
CA THR A 107 2.46 -12.36 -1.51
C THR A 107 3.57 -11.49 -0.92
N HIS A 108 4.82 -11.66 -1.40
CA HIS A 108 5.94 -10.85 -0.98
C HIS A 108 5.69 -9.35 -1.23
N TRP A 109 5.28 -8.99 -2.44
CA TRP A 109 5.11 -7.59 -2.82
C TRP A 109 3.88 -6.94 -2.17
N TYR A 110 2.76 -7.64 -2.05
CA TYR A 110 1.63 -7.13 -1.26
C TYR A 110 2.00 -6.97 0.22
N ARG A 111 2.79 -7.88 0.80
CA ARG A 111 3.25 -7.74 2.18
C ARG A 111 4.20 -6.56 2.38
N GLU A 112 5.05 -6.25 1.41
CA GLU A 112 5.86 -5.02 1.41
C GLU A 112 4.97 -3.77 1.37
N ALA A 113 3.96 -3.73 0.50
CA ALA A 113 2.99 -2.64 0.47
C ALA A 113 2.22 -2.51 1.80
N ALA A 114 1.75 -3.63 2.36
CA ALA A 114 1.01 -3.69 3.62
C ALA A 114 1.82 -3.16 4.81
N ARG A 115 3.08 -3.60 4.94
CA ARG A 115 4.01 -3.13 5.98
C ARG A 115 4.27 -1.63 5.93
N ARG A 116 4.09 -1.00 4.78
CA ARG A 116 4.26 0.46 4.59
C ARG A 116 2.95 1.24 4.76
N GLY A 117 1.93 0.59 5.34
CA GLY A 117 0.63 1.19 5.63
C GLY A 117 -0.27 1.34 4.39
N SER A 118 -0.04 0.56 3.33
CA SER A 118 -0.96 0.55 2.19
C SER A 118 -2.26 -0.13 2.57
N GLU A 119 -3.35 0.62 2.66
CA GLU A 119 -4.70 0.09 2.82
C GLU A 119 -5.00 -1.03 1.80
N ARG A 120 -4.78 -0.77 0.50
CA ARG A 120 -4.89 -1.79 -0.55
C ARG A 120 -3.96 -2.99 -0.35
N GLY A 121 -2.69 -2.77 0.02
CA GLY A 121 -1.73 -3.85 0.25
C GLY A 121 -2.13 -4.74 1.43
N GLN A 122 -2.63 -4.15 2.52
CA GLN A 122 -3.14 -4.86 3.69
C GLN A 122 -4.37 -5.72 3.34
N PHE A 123 -5.31 -5.17 2.57
CA PHE A 123 -6.43 -5.96 2.07
C PHE A 123 -5.98 -7.12 1.17
N LEU A 124 -5.10 -6.86 0.20
CA LEU A 124 -4.67 -7.87 -0.78
C LEU A 124 -3.86 -9.00 -0.13
N VAL A 125 -2.94 -8.71 0.79
CA VAL A 125 -2.17 -9.76 1.48
C VAL A 125 -3.08 -10.65 2.34
N ALA A 126 -4.12 -10.08 2.96
CA ALA A 126 -5.11 -10.83 3.73
C ALA A 126 -6.00 -11.70 2.81
N SER A 127 -6.50 -11.10 1.73
CA SER A 127 -7.38 -11.75 0.74
C SER A 127 -6.71 -12.92 0.04
N GLU A 128 -5.47 -12.75 -0.43
CA GLU A 128 -4.74 -13.81 -1.12
C GLU A 128 -4.23 -14.90 -0.16
N GLY A 129 -4.03 -14.54 1.12
CA GLY A 129 -3.73 -15.50 2.18
C GLY A 129 -4.95 -16.33 2.61
N ASP A 130 -6.16 -15.78 2.47
CA ASP A 130 -7.42 -16.43 2.87
C ASP A 130 -7.94 -17.41 1.81
N ARG A 131 -7.18 -18.49 1.57
CA ARG A 131 -7.51 -19.49 0.52
C ARG A 131 -8.45 -20.60 0.98
N HIS A 132 -8.73 -20.69 2.27
CA HIS A 132 -9.51 -21.78 2.87
C HIS A 132 -10.77 -21.24 3.56
N PRO A 133 -11.85 -20.97 2.80
CA PRO A 133 -13.04 -20.28 3.32
C PRO A 133 -13.83 -21.09 4.36
N TYR A 134 -13.48 -22.35 4.59
CA TYR A 134 -14.11 -23.24 5.57
C TYR A 134 -13.26 -23.45 6.84
N MET A 135 -12.07 -22.85 6.91
CA MET A 135 -11.20 -22.92 8.08
C MET A 135 -11.29 -21.62 8.88
N PRO A 136 -10.98 -21.65 10.20
CA PRO A 136 -10.78 -20.43 10.98
C PRO A 136 -9.84 -19.48 10.25
N LEU A 137 -10.18 -18.19 10.26
CA LEU A 137 -9.32 -17.17 9.67
C LEU A 137 -8.10 -17.02 10.59
N HIS A 138 -6.90 -17.06 10.00
CA HIS A 138 -5.68 -16.87 10.78
C HIS A 138 -5.60 -15.43 11.34
N ASP A 139 -5.18 -15.30 12.60
CA ASP A 139 -5.07 -14.04 13.34
C ASP A 139 -4.24 -12.99 12.56
N ASN A 140 -3.15 -13.44 11.92
CA ASN A 140 -2.29 -12.56 11.12
C ASN A 140 -2.98 -11.99 9.86
N LEU A 141 -3.94 -12.70 9.26
CA LEU A 141 -4.74 -12.20 8.14
C LEU A 141 -5.85 -11.27 8.64
N LEU A 142 -6.46 -11.61 9.79
CA LEU A 142 -7.44 -10.77 10.45
C LEU A 142 -6.85 -9.39 10.80
N ASP A 143 -5.63 -9.35 11.33
CA ASP A 143 -4.92 -8.11 11.64
C ASP A 143 -4.78 -7.20 10.41
N TRP A 144 -4.43 -7.78 9.26
CA TRP A 144 -4.33 -7.02 8.01
C TRP A 144 -5.67 -6.50 7.51
N TYR A 145 -6.73 -7.32 7.59
CA TYR A 145 -8.07 -6.84 7.27
C TYR A 145 -8.52 -5.71 8.19
N ILE A 146 -8.26 -5.81 9.50
CA ILE A 146 -8.64 -4.77 10.47
C ILE A 146 -7.90 -3.47 10.16
N GLN A 147 -6.60 -3.53 9.86
CA GLN A 147 -5.82 -2.35 9.50
C GLN A 147 -6.33 -1.68 8.22
N ALA A 148 -6.69 -2.46 7.19
CA ALA A 148 -7.27 -1.93 5.96
C ALA A 148 -8.65 -1.31 6.21
N ALA A 149 -9.52 -2.01 6.96
CA ALA A 149 -10.86 -1.55 7.29
C ALA A 149 -10.84 -0.24 8.09
N ARG A 150 -9.89 -0.09 9.03
CA ARG A 150 -9.67 1.15 9.80
C ARG A 150 -9.28 2.34 8.93
N GLN A 151 -8.67 2.09 7.78
CA GLN A 151 -8.33 3.11 6.78
C GLN A 151 -9.46 3.39 5.78
N GLY A 152 -10.62 2.75 5.93
CA GLY A 152 -11.78 2.93 5.06
C GLY A 152 -11.90 1.91 3.93
N ASN A 153 -11.15 0.80 3.98
CA ASN A 153 -11.33 -0.28 3.00
C ASN A 153 -12.63 -1.06 3.30
N ASP A 154 -13.66 -0.77 2.52
CA ASP A 154 -14.95 -1.44 2.64
C ASP A 154 -14.89 -2.93 2.31
N GLN A 155 -14.02 -3.35 1.38
CA GLN A 155 -13.84 -4.78 1.05
C GLN A 155 -13.29 -5.57 2.25
N ALA A 156 -12.33 -5.00 2.97
CA ALA A 156 -11.76 -5.60 4.17
C ALA A 156 -12.79 -5.66 5.31
N ALA A 157 -13.56 -4.59 5.51
CA ALA A 157 -14.63 -4.57 6.52
C ALA A 157 -15.69 -5.65 6.23
N LEU A 158 -16.10 -5.79 4.96
CA LEU A 158 -17.03 -6.84 4.52
C LEU A 158 -16.44 -8.24 4.63
N ALA A 159 -15.13 -8.41 4.38
CA ALA A 159 -14.44 -9.69 4.57
C ALA A 159 -14.47 -10.14 6.03
N ILE A 160 -14.20 -9.22 6.97
CA ILE A 160 -14.31 -9.48 8.42
C ILE A 160 -15.74 -9.89 8.79
N ALA A 161 -16.74 -9.12 8.35
CA ALA A 161 -18.14 -9.42 8.64
C ALA A 161 -18.56 -10.79 8.09
N ARG A 162 -18.14 -11.14 6.88
CA ARG A 162 -18.40 -12.45 6.28
C ARG A 162 -17.73 -13.57 7.07
N ALA A 163 -16.46 -13.43 7.41
CA ALA A 163 -15.71 -14.42 8.17
C ALA A 163 -16.32 -14.63 9.57
N TYR A 164 -16.79 -13.55 10.21
CA TYR A 164 -17.52 -13.61 11.48
C TYR A 164 -18.85 -14.37 11.35
N LYS A 165 -19.69 -14.06 10.35
CA LYS A 165 -20.96 -14.76 10.10
C LYS A 165 -20.76 -16.26 9.83
N LEU A 166 -19.65 -16.62 9.22
CA LEU A 166 -19.26 -18.01 8.96
C LEU A 166 -18.61 -18.70 10.17
N GLY A 167 -18.53 -18.05 11.34
CA GLY A 167 -17.92 -18.61 12.55
C GLY A 167 -16.40 -18.78 12.47
N ARG A 168 -15.75 -18.14 11.49
CA ARG A 168 -14.30 -18.26 11.24
C ARG A 168 -13.46 -17.36 12.13
N ILE A 169 -14.09 -16.38 12.79
CA ILE A 169 -13.46 -15.45 13.74
C ILE A 169 -14.24 -15.54 15.04
N LYS A 170 -13.55 -15.71 16.17
CA LYS A 170 -14.21 -15.71 17.49
C LYS A 170 -14.59 -14.27 17.87
N PRO A 171 -15.74 -14.06 18.53
CA PRO A 171 -16.15 -12.73 18.98
C PRO A 171 -15.08 -11.95 19.76
N ALA A 172 -14.30 -12.65 20.59
CA ALA A 172 -13.23 -12.06 21.40
C ALA A 172 -12.11 -11.41 20.55
N GLU A 173 -11.83 -11.92 19.35
CA GLU A 173 -10.79 -11.40 18.46
C GLU A 173 -11.19 -10.06 17.82
N LEU A 174 -12.49 -9.71 17.85
CA LEU A 174 -13.02 -8.49 17.25
C LEU A 174 -13.31 -7.38 18.27
N HIS A 175 -12.97 -7.57 19.56
CA HIS A 175 -13.31 -6.62 20.62
C HIS A 175 -12.86 -5.19 20.29
N ASP A 176 -11.58 -5.01 20.00
CA ASP A 176 -10.99 -3.69 19.69
C ASP A 176 -11.52 -3.11 18.37
N PHE A 177 -11.85 -3.97 17.41
CA PHE A 177 -12.40 -3.52 16.13
C PHE A 177 -13.86 -3.05 16.28
N ARG A 178 -14.67 -3.73 17.09
CA ARG A 178 -16.05 -3.30 17.42
C ARG A 178 -16.05 -1.98 18.18
N THR A 179 -15.18 -1.83 19.18
CA THR A 179 -15.02 -0.55 19.89
C THR A 179 -14.63 0.58 18.94
N TRP A 180 -13.70 0.31 18.02
CA TRP A 180 -13.31 1.28 17.01
C TRP A 180 -14.47 1.64 16.07
N LEU A 181 -15.24 0.65 15.59
CA LEU A 181 -16.41 0.89 14.74
C LEU A 181 -17.46 1.74 15.43
N ALA A 182 -17.77 1.47 16.70
CA ALA A 182 -18.74 2.25 17.47
C ALA A 182 -18.37 3.75 17.55
N GLN A 183 -17.08 4.07 17.49
CA GLN A 183 -16.57 5.45 17.55
C GLN A 183 -16.45 6.12 16.18
N ASN A 184 -16.25 5.36 15.11
CA ASN A 184 -15.85 5.89 13.79
C ASN A 184 -16.86 5.64 12.68
N ALA A 185 -17.69 4.61 12.78
CA ALA A 185 -18.67 4.26 11.76
C ALA A 185 -19.77 5.33 11.69
N ARG A 186 -20.06 5.81 10.47
CA ARG A 186 -21.12 6.79 10.23
C ARG A 186 -22.39 6.10 9.71
N PRO A 187 -23.59 6.59 10.05
CA PRO A 187 -24.83 6.05 9.49
C PRO A 187 -24.80 5.97 7.97
N GLY A 188 -25.31 4.85 7.42
CA GLY A 188 -25.36 4.61 5.97
C GLY A 188 -24.04 4.16 5.33
N THR A 189 -22.97 3.97 6.11
CA THR A 189 -21.68 3.45 5.60
C THR A 189 -21.58 1.93 5.70
N VAL A 190 -20.67 1.33 4.93
CA VAL A 190 -20.34 -0.11 5.05
C VAL A 190 -19.87 -0.43 6.47
N GLN A 191 -19.06 0.43 7.07
CA GLN A 191 -18.60 0.25 8.45
C GLN A 191 -19.76 0.19 9.46
N ALA A 192 -20.82 0.99 9.29
CA ALA A 192 -22.00 0.91 10.17
C ALA A 192 -22.76 -0.40 9.98
N ASN A 193 -22.88 -0.89 8.75
CA ASN A 193 -23.50 -2.19 8.48
C ASN A 193 -22.68 -3.35 9.06
N VAL A 194 -21.34 -3.24 9.01
CA VAL A 194 -20.42 -4.18 9.63
C VAL A 194 -20.53 -4.11 11.15
N ALA A 195 -20.62 -2.93 11.75
CA ALA A 195 -20.82 -2.77 13.19
C ALA A 195 -22.07 -3.54 13.67
N ALA A 196 -23.20 -3.32 13.01
CA ALA A 196 -24.45 -4.04 13.31
C ALA A 196 -24.29 -5.56 13.15
N THR A 197 -23.62 -6.03 12.09
CA THR A 197 -23.33 -7.47 11.90
C THR A 197 -22.53 -8.06 13.05
N LEU A 198 -21.55 -7.31 13.59
CA LEU A 198 -20.68 -7.80 14.66
C LEU A 198 -21.34 -7.73 16.04
N GLU A 199 -22.43 -6.98 16.20
CA GLU A 199 -23.26 -6.92 17.42
C GLU A 199 -24.27 -8.07 17.52
N GLU A 200 -24.66 -8.66 16.39
CA GLU A 200 -25.51 -9.85 16.38
C GLU A 200 -24.79 -11.00 17.12
N ASP A 201 -25.27 -11.35 18.31
CA ASP A 201 -24.82 -12.51 19.09
C ASP A 201 -24.98 -13.78 18.26
N HIS A 202 -23.93 -14.18 17.55
CA HIS A 202 -23.90 -15.44 16.83
C HIS A 202 -23.42 -16.52 17.79
N ALA A 203 -24.34 -17.37 18.23
CA ALA A 203 -23.96 -18.75 18.55
C ALA A 203 -23.27 -19.30 17.29
N PRO A 204 -22.01 -19.78 17.39
CA PRO A 204 -21.26 -20.23 16.22
C PRO A 204 -22.07 -21.29 15.48
N ILE A 205 -22.27 -21.11 14.17
CA ILE A 205 -22.80 -22.16 13.29
C ILE A 205 -21.66 -23.15 13.05
N ILE A 206 -21.31 -23.91 14.08
CA ILE A 206 -20.47 -25.10 13.94
C ILE A 206 -21.35 -26.26 14.40
N ASN A 207 -21.91 -26.95 13.41
CA ASN A 207 -22.51 -28.27 13.58
C ASN A 207 -21.47 -29.31 13.15
#